data_AF-A0A6G3WI57-F1
#
_entry.id   AF-A0A6G3WI57-F1
#
_cell.length_a   1.000
_cell.length_b   1.000
_cell.length_c   1.000
_cell.angle_alpha   90.00
_cell.angle_beta   90.00
_cell.angle_gamma   90.00
#
_symmetry.space_group_name_H-M   'P 1'
#
loop_
_entity.id
_entity.type
_entity.pdbx_description
1 polymer ?
#
loop_
_entity_poly.entity_id
_entity_poly.type
_entity_poly.pdbx_seq_one_letter_code
_entity_poly.pdbx_strand_id
1 'polypeptide(L)'
;PTVRAPATEAGVVGPDAAEATGLPEGCSVRLGMTDGCAGQIATGAVEPGRFVGVLGTTYVLKGVSAELVRDATGAFYSHRHPDGWWLPGGASNTGGECLADVAPARLPALDAAAAARGPASYVRYPLRRDGERFPFVAGAARGFELGRPRDEADAHRAALEGVA
;
A
#
# COMPACT_ATOMS: atom_id res chain seq x y z
N PRO A 1 16.59 -16.98 15.93
CA PRO A 1 15.79 -16.58 17.11
C PRO A 1 14.48 -17.39 17.14
N THR A 2 13.89 -17.60 18.31
CA THR A 2 12.58 -18.27 18.44
C THR A 2 11.47 -17.36 17.90
N VAL A 3 10.62 -17.87 17.00
CA VAL A 3 9.54 -17.11 16.36
C VAL A 3 8.21 -17.37 17.06
N ARG A 4 7.46 -16.32 17.39
CA ARG A 4 6.10 -16.38 17.95
C ARG A 4 5.20 -15.35 17.26
N ALA A 5 3.89 -15.43 17.48
CA ALA A 5 2.93 -14.52 16.87
C ALA A 5 3.12 -13.07 17.35
N PRO A 6 2.83 -12.06 16.51
CA PRO A 6 2.75 -10.67 16.95
C PRO A 6 1.79 -10.52 18.14
N ALA A 7 2.04 -9.49 18.97
CA ALA A 7 1.31 -9.20 20.21
C ALA A 7 1.43 -10.27 21.32
N THR A 8 2.17 -11.36 21.12
CA THR A 8 2.55 -12.28 22.21
C THR A 8 3.43 -11.55 23.21
N GLU A 9 3.21 -11.75 24.52
CA GLU A 9 4.08 -11.20 25.56
C GLU A 9 5.50 -11.79 25.43
N ALA A 10 6.49 -10.89 25.34
CA ALA A 10 7.90 -11.22 25.31
C ALA A 10 8.51 -11.19 26.72
N GLY A 11 7.91 -10.42 27.63
CA GLY A 11 8.33 -10.27 29.02
C GLY A 11 7.77 -8.98 29.62
N VAL A 12 8.40 -8.53 30.70
CA VAL A 12 8.08 -7.26 31.36
C VAL A 12 9.34 -6.40 31.51
N VAL A 13 9.16 -5.10 31.63
CA VAL A 13 10.23 -4.14 31.95
C VAL A 13 10.77 -4.46 33.35
N GLY A 14 12.06 -4.76 33.44
CA GLY A 14 12.79 -4.91 34.71
C GLY A 14 13.43 -3.59 35.19
N PRO A 15 14.10 -3.60 36.36
CA PRO A 15 14.64 -2.39 36.98
C PRO A 15 15.57 -1.58 36.06
N ASP A 16 16.58 -2.23 35.47
CA ASP A 16 17.54 -1.56 34.58
C ASP A 16 16.87 -0.91 33.36
N ALA A 17 15.85 -1.57 32.80
CA ALA A 17 15.11 -1.07 31.65
C ALA A 17 14.15 0.06 32.05
N ALA A 18 13.58 0.01 33.25
CA ALA A 18 12.75 1.09 33.79
C ALA A 18 13.57 2.36 34.00
N GLU A 19 14.77 2.25 34.59
CA GLU A 19 15.71 3.37 34.73
C GLU A 19 16.10 3.96 33.37
N ALA A 20 16.40 3.12 32.38
CA ALA A 20 16.84 3.57 31.07
C ALA A 20 15.73 4.19 30.20
N THR A 21 14.48 3.75 30.34
CA THR A 21 13.37 4.13 29.44
C THR A 21 12.33 5.05 30.08
N GLY A 22 12.30 5.13 31.41
CA GLY A 22 11.25 5.80 32.18
C GLY A 22 9.91 5.05 32.22
N LEU A 23 9.85 3.83 31.67
CA LEU A 23 8.66 2.97 31.77
C LEU A 23 8.56 2.33 33.16
N PRO A 24 7.35 2.09 33.69
CA PRO A 24 7.19 1.40 34.96
C PRO A 24 7.77 -0.02 34.94
N GLU A 25 8.42 -0.43 36.02
CA GLU A 25 8.72 -1.85 36.24
C GLU A 25 7.44 -2.69 36.18
N GLY A 26 7.53 -3.87 35.58
CA GLY A 26 6.37 -4.73 35.33
C GLY A 26 5.53 -4.35 34.10
N CYS A 27 5.84 -3.24 33.39
CA CYS A 27 5.18 -2.90 32.13
C CYS A 27 5.36 -4.02 31.09
N SER A 28 4.27 -4.47 30.46
CA SER A 28 4.28 -5.57 29.48
C SER A 28 5.01 -5.16 28.21
N VAL A 29 5.95 -6.02 27.77
CA VAL A 29 6.64 -5.90 26.49
C VAL A 29 6.10 -6.97 25.56
N ARG A 30 5.57 -6.57 24.40
CA ARG A 30 4.95 -7.49 23.43
C ARG A 30 5.72 -7.53 22.12
N LEU A 31 5.69 -8.69 21.47
CA LEU A 31 6.30 -8.85 20.15
C LEU A 31 5.61 -7.95 19.12
N GLY A 32 6.42 -7.23 18.36
CA GLY A 32 5.94 -6.36 17.30
C GLY A 32 5.61 -7.10 16.02
N MET A 33 5.43 -6.31 14.97
CA MET A 33 5.35 -6.74 13.58
C MET A 33 6.05 -5.71 12.69
N THR A 34 6.16 -5.99 11.39
CA THR A 34 6.72 -5.04 10.42
C THR A 34 5.85 -3.78 10.33
N ASP A 35 6.47 -2.64 10.07
CA ASP A 35 5.83 -1.34 9.79
C ASP A 35 4.63 -1.43 8.83
N GLY A 36 4.76 -2.12 7.70
CA GLY A 36 3.69 -2.24 6.72
C GLY A 36 2.49 -3.06 7.20
N CYS A 37 2.64 -3.94 8.18
CA CYS A 37 1.50 -4.65 8.78
C CYS A 37 0.87 -3.82 9.90
N ALA A 38 1.69 -3.15 10.72
CA ALA A 38 1.20 -2.23 11.73
C ALA A 38 0.40 -1.07 11.11
N GLY A 39 0.89 -0.52 9.98
CA GLY A 39 0.21 0.52 9.21
C GLY A 39 -1.14 0.06 8.65
N GLN A 40 -1.24 -1.20 8.17
CA GLN A 40 -2.54 -1.76 7.77
C GLN A 40 -3.51 -1.83 8.94
N ILE A 41 -3.09 -2.39 10.09
CA ILE A 41 -3.95 -2.51 11.27
C ILE A 41 -4.43 -1.14 11.74
N ALA A 42 -3.54 -0.13 11.73
CA ALA A 42 -3.87 1.24 12.10
C ALA A 42 -4.96 1.88 11.22
N THR A 43 -5.19 1.37 10.00
CA THR A 43 -6.26 1.85 9.11
C THR A 43 -7.65 1.30 9.47
N GLY A 44 -7.73 0.33 10.38
CA GLY A 44 -8.97 -0.38 10.73
C GLY A 44 -9.33 -1.52 9.79
N ALA A 45 -8.54 -1.80 8.74
CA ALA A 45 -8.68 -2.99 7.90
C ALA A 45 -8.13 -4.24 8.61
N VAL A 46 -8.84 -4.68 9.66
CA VAL A 46 -8.43 -5.76 10.57
C VAL A 46 -9.27 -7.03 10.48
N GLU A 47 -10.45 -6.98 9.84
CA GLU A 47 -11.35 -8.14 9.69
C GLU A 47 -11.32 -8.73 8.26
N PRO A 48 -11.54 -10.04 8.08
CA PRO A 48 -11.57 -10.66 6.76
C PRO A 48 -12.51 -9.96 5.77
N GLY A 49 -12.05 -9.76 4.54
CA GLY A 49 -12.78 -9.03 3.51
C GLY A 49 -12.62 -7.51 3.57
N ARG A 50 -11.95 -6.97 4.59
CA ARG A 50 -11.53 -5.56 4.62
C ARG A 50 -10.23 -5.36 3.85
N PHE A 51 -10.14 -4.25 3.14
CA PHE A 51 -8.97 -3.85 2.37
C PHE A 51 -8.61 -2.40 2.64
N VAL A 52 -7.34 -2.10 2.46
CA VAL A 52 -6.81 -0.74 2.46
C VAL A 52 -5.91 -0.55 1.24
N GLY A 53 -6.21 0.50 0.46
CA GLY A 53 -5.32 1.03 -0.55
C GLY A 53 -4.54 2.20 0.03
N VAL A 54 -3.21 2.16 -0.09
CA VAL A 54 -2.32 3.25 0.33
C VAL A 54 -1.73 3.89 -0.92
N LEU A 55 -2.14 5.13 -1.20
CA LEU A 55 -1.62 5.93 -2.30
C LEU A 55 -0.46 6.80 -1.81
N GLY A 56 0.76 6.30 -1.97
CA GLY A 56 1.99 7.06 -1.81
C GLY A 56 2.66 7.34 -3.15
N THR A 57 3.99 7.40 -3.19
CA THR A 57 4.76 7.35 -4.45
C THR A 57 4.32 6.14 -5.29
N THR A 58 4.16 5.00 -4.63
CA THR A 58 3.61 3.76 -5.17
C THR A 58 2.21 3.50 -4.61
N TYR A 59 1.43 2.65 -5.27
CA TYR A 59 0.15 2.14 -4.79
C TYR A 59 0.34 0.79 -4.12
N VAL A 60 -0.09 0.67 -2.87
CA VAL A 60 -0.07 -0.57 -2.11
C VAL A 60 -1.50 -0.98 -1.79
N LEU A 61 -1.87 -2.21 -2.15
CA LEU A 61 -3.12 -2.82 -1.75
C LEU A 61 -2.84 -3.88 -0.70
N LYS A 62 -3.55 -3.80 0.43
CA LYS A 62 -3.53 -4.82 1.48
C LYS A 62 -4.94 -5.22 1.86
N GLY A 63 -5.09 -6.46 2.31
CA GLY A 63 -6.37 -6.96 2.83
C GLY A 63 -6.19 -7.88 4.01
N VAL A 64 -7.32 -8.35 4.52
CA VAL A 64 -7.38 -9.44 5.50
C VAL A 64 -8.15 -10.59 4.89
N SER A 65 -7.60 -11.79 5.02
CA SER A 65 -8.21 -13.03 4.52
C SER A 65 -8.27 -14.07 5.63
N ALA A 66 -9.38 -14.80 5.71
CA ALA A 66 -9.51 -15.93 6.62
C ALA A 66 -8.53 -17.07 6.25
N GLU A 67 -8.28 -17.25 4.96
CA GLU A 67 -7.40 -18.28 4.41
C GLU A 67 -6.12 -17.69 3.84
N LEU A 68 -5.05 -18.50 3.80
CA LEU A 68 -3.77 -18.08 3.23
C LEU A 68 -3.93 -17.87 1.73
N VAL A 69 -3.79 -16.63 1.27
CA VAL A 69 -3.73 -16.32 -0.16
C VAL A 69 -2.32 -16.66 -0.66
N ARG A 70 -2.24 -17.74 -1.45
CA ARG A 70 -1.02 -18.15 -2.13
C ARG A 70 -1.05 -17.63 -3.55
N ASP A 71 0.00 -16.91 -3.95
CA ASP A 71 0.16 -16.45 -5.32
C ASP A 71 1.43 -17.08 -5.92
N ALA A 72 1.24 -17.92 -6.92
CA ALA A 72 2.34 -18.58 -7.62
C ALA A 72 3.15 -17.62 -8.50
N THR A 73 2.58 -16.46 -8.86
CA THR A 73 3.27 -15.45 -9.67
C THR A 73 4.20 -14.57 -8.84
N GLY A 74 3.96 -14.49 -7.53
CA GLY A 74 4.72 -13.65 -6.60
C GLY A 74 4.33 -12.17 -6.59
N ALA A 75 3.22 -11.80 -7.23
CA ALA A 75 2.66 -10.44 -7.17
C ALA A 75 2.07 -10.11 -5.79
N PHE A 76 1.55 -11.11 -5.09
CA PHE A 76 1.10 -11.04 -3.71
C PHE A 76 2.03 -11.76 -2.74
N TYR A 77 2.17 -11.18 -1.56
CA TYR A 77 2.71 -11.84 -0.38
C TYR A 77 1.66 -11.85 0.73
N SER A 78 1.78 -12.77 1.69
CA SER A 78 0.88 -12.85 2.83
C SER A 78 1.64 -12.92 4.16
N HIS A 79 1.30 -12.05 5.10
CA HIS A 79 1.78 -12.13 6.48
C HIS A 79 0.73 -12.73 7.42
N ARG A 80 1.15 -13.13 8.62
CA ARG A 80 0.24 -13.64 9.65
C ARG A 80 -0.40 -12.47 10.41
N HIS A 81 -1.73 -12.46 10.49
CA HIS A 81 -2.48 -11.53 11.34
C HIS A 81 -2.40 -11.99 12.81
N PRO A 82 -2.38 -11.06 13.80
CA PRO A 82 -2.37 -11.42 15.22
C PRO A 82 -3.52 -12.36 15.64
N ASP A 83 -4.73 -12.13 15.10
CA ASP A 83 -5.94 -12.91 15.45
C ASP A 83 -6.09 -14.22 14.65
N GLY A 84 -5.03 -14.68 14.00
CA GLY A 84 -5.04 -15.96 13.33
C GLY A 84 -5.63 -15.94 11.90
N TRP A 85 -5.69 -14.77 11.28
CA TRP A 85 -5.97 -14.57 9.84
C TRP A 85 -4.68 -14.30 9.03
N TRP A 86 -4.84 -13.91 7.77
CA TRP A 86 -3.76 -13.59 6.84
C TRP A 86 -3.87 -12.18 6.29
N LEU A 87 -2.73 -11.57 6.02
CA LEU A 87 -2.60 -10.22 5.50
C LEU A 87 -2.00 -10.26 4.09
N PRO A 88 -2.79 -10.60 3.04
CA PRO A 88 -2.34 -10.49 1.67
C PRO A 88 -2.07 -9.03 1.30
N GLY A 89 -1.01 -8.80 0.53
CA GLY A 89 -0.73 -7.49 -0.05
C GLY A 89 0.14 -7.54 -1.28
N GLY A 90 0.04 -6.49 -2.09
CA GLY A 90 0.81 -6.25 -3.30
C GLY A 90 1.11 -4.76 -3.45
N ALA A 91 2.21 -4.43 -4.11
CA ALA A 91 2.65 -3.06 -4.32
C ALA A 91 2.92 -2.83 -5.80
N SER A 92 2.09 -1.99 -6.43
CA SER A 92 2.31 -1.55 -7.80
C SER A 92 3.36 -0.44 -7.81
N ASN A 93 4.18 -0.41 -8.85
CA ASN A 93 5.09 0.68 -9.14
C ASN A 93 4.39 1.89 -9.77
N THR A 94 3.10 1.80 -10.10
CA THR A 94 2.25 2.99 -10.25
C THR A 94 1.86 3.57 -8.90
N GLY A 95 1.22 4.74 -8.87
CA GLY A 95 0.84 5.45 -7.66
C GLY A 95 0.93 6.96 -7.87
N GLY A 96 1.07 7.72 -6.78
CA GLY A 96 1.16 9.18 -6.85
C GLY A 96 2.37 9.71 -7.62
N GLU A 97 3.44 8.90 -7.81
CA GLU A 97 4.59 9.31 -8.63
C GLU A 97 4.16 9.63 -10.06
N CYS A 98 3.08 9.03 -10.58
CA CYS A 98 2.58 9.32 -11.93
C CYS A 98 2.25 10.81 -12.16
N LEU A 99 2.01 11.57 -11.09
CA LEU A 99 1.69 12.99 -11.13
C LEU A 99 2.86 13.90 -10.71
N ALA A 100 4.05 13.38 -10.43
CA ALA A 100 5.17 14.20 -9.90
C ALA A 100 5.67 15.35 -10.82
N ASP A 101 5.25 15.42 -12.09
CA ASP A 101 5.58 16.52 -13.03
C ASP A 101 4.55 17.66 -12.93
N VAL A 102 3.43 17.40 -12.25
CA VAL A 102 2.39 18.39 -12.02
C VAL A 102 2.71 19.11 -10.72
N ALA A 103 2.92 20.43 -10.81
CA ALA A 103 3.13 21.23 -9.62
C ALA A 103 1.95 21.07 -8.63
N PRO A 104 2.20 20.83 -7.32
CA PRO A 104 1.12 20.55 -6.36
C PRO A 104 -0.01 21.57 -6.33
N ALA A 105 0.31 22.86 -6.53
CA ALA A 105 -0.68 23.94 -6.59
C ALA A 105 -1.67 23.82 -7.76
N ARG A 106 -1.34 23.04 -8.81
CA ARG A 106 -2.20 22.83 -9.98
C ARG A 106 -3.14 21.63 -9.83
N LEU A 107 -2.83 20.69 -8.93
CA LEU A 107 -3.60 19.45 -8.76
C LEU A 107 -5.08 19.71 -8.49
N PRO A 108 -5.50 20.61 -7.57
CA PRO A 108 -6.93 20.81 -7.30
C PRO A 108 -7.73 21.28 -8.53
N ALA A 109 -7.12 22.12 -9.38
CA ALA A 109 -7.78 22.59 -10.59
C ALA A 109 -7.89 21.49 -11.65
N LEU A 110 -6.85 20.65 -11.79
CA LEU A 110 -6.86 19.50 -12.70
C LEU A 110 -7.82 18.41 -12.23
N ASP A 111 -7.89 18.14 -10.93
CA ASP A 111 -8.85 17.21 -10.33
C ASP A 111 -10.29 17.66 -10.61
N ALA A 112 -10.60 18.95 -10.39
CA ALA A 112 -11.92 19.50 -10.69
C ALA A 112 -12.27 19.40 -12.18
N ALA A 113 -11.33 19.73 -13.06
CA ALA A 113 -11.52 19.64 -14.52
C ALA A 113 -11.70 18.20 -14.99
N ALA A 114 -10.96 17.24 -14.41
CA ALA A 114 -11.07 15.82 -14.69
C ALA A 114 -12.38 15.24 -14.15
N ALA A 115 -12.83 15.64 -12.96
CA ALA A 115 -14.07 15.19 -12.33
C ALA A 115 -15.32 15.70 -13.05
N ALA A 116 -15.27 16.90 -13.65
CA ALA A 116 -16.35 17.46 -14.46
C ALA A 116 -16.58 16.71 -15.80
N ARG A 117 -15.75 15.70 -16.10
CA ARG A 117 -15.80 14.91 -17.33
C ARG A 117 -16.19 13.46 -17.05
N GLY A 118 -16.59 12.76 -18.11
CA GLY A 118 -16.67 11.30 -18.12
C GLY A 118 -15.28 10.64 -18.06
N PRO A 119 -15.21 9.31 -18.29
CA PRO A 119 -13.95 8.59 -18.36
C PRO A 119 -12.95 9.21 -19.32
N ALA A 120 -11.66 8.95 -19.10
CA ALA A 120 -10.62 9.38 -20.03
C ALA A 120 -10.88 8.83 -21.43
N SER A 121 -10.53 9.61 -22.45
CA SER A 121 -10.72 9.19 -23.85
C SER A 121 -9.68 8.16 -24.33
N TYR A 122 -8.68 7.85 -23.51
CA TYR A 122 -7.59 6.93 -23.83
C TYR A 122 -7.13 6.18 -22.57
N VAL A 123 -6.40 5.08 -22.77
CA VAL A 123 -5.86 4.28 -21.66
C VAL A 123 -4.44 4.72 -21.37
N ARG A 124 -4.11 4.84 -20.08
CA ARG A 124 -2.74 5.04 -19.60
C ARG A 124 -2.44 4.02 -18.51
N TYR A 125 -1.35 3.28 -18.63
CA TYR A 125 -0.76 2.53 -17.53
C TYR A 125 0.43 3.35 -17.00
N PRO A 126 0.28 4.12 -15.91
CA PRO A 126 1.20 5.21 -15.61
C PRO A 126 2.39 4.74 -14.78
N LEU A 127 3.28 3.96 -15.41
CA LEU A 127 4.58 3.63 -14.84
C LEU A 127 5.59 4.71 -15.19
N ARG A 128 6.17 5.30 -14.14
CA ARG A 128 7.29 6.25 -14.21
C ARG A 128 8.64 5.56 -14.38
N ARG A 129 8.74 4.35 -13.86
CA ARG A 129 9.96 3.54 -13.81
C ARG A 129 9.71 2.23 -14.55
N ASP A 130 10.78 1.62 -15.05
CA ASP A 130 10.71 0.28 -15.64
C ASP A 130 10.42 -0.75 -14.53
N GLY A 131 9.59 -1.73 -14.88
CA GLY A 131 9.23 -2.87 -14.05
C GLY A 131 7.90 -2.70 -13.32
N GLU A 132 7.20 -3.81 -13.16
CA GLU A 132 5.99 -3.93 -12.35
C GLU A 132 6.05 -5.18 -11.47
N ARG A 133 5.46 -5.10 -10.28
CA ARG A 133 5.38 -6.22 -9.32
C ARG A 133 3.95 -6.58 -8.96
N PHE A 134 3.02 -5.63 -9.05
CA PHE A 134 1.59 -5.85 -8.83
C PHE A 134 0.82 -4.92 -9.77
N PRO A 135 -0.25 -5.38 -10.45
CA PRO A 135 -0.92 -6.68 -10.30
C PRO A 135 -0.28 -7.82 -11.09
N PHE A 136 0.82 -7.58 -11.80
CA PHE A 136 1.57 -8.60 -12.52
C PHE A 136 3.08 -8.40 -12.29
N VAL A 137 3.83 -9.50 -12.35
CA VAL A 137 5.28 -9.47 -12.20
C VAL A 137 5.92 -9.40 -13.59
N ALA A 138 6.47 -8.25 -13.93
CA ALA A 138 7.20 -8.05 -15.18
C ALA A 138 8.28 -6.98 -15.01
N GLY A 139 9.53 -7.41 -14.81
CA GLY A 139 10.67 -6.50 -14.61
C GLY A 139 10.99 -5.59 -15.81
N ALA A 140 10.54 -5.97 -17.01
CA ALA A 140 10.70 -5.17 -18.23
C ALA A 140 9.45 -4.33 -18.58
N ALA A 141 8.43 -4.30 -17.72
CA ALA A 141 7.23 -3.51 -17.97
C ALA A 141 7.58 -2.01 -18.09
N ARG A 142 6.85 -1.30 -18.93
CA ARG A 142 6.99 0.14 -19.11
C ARG A 142 5.62 0.78 -19.14
N GLY A 143 5.57 2.06 -18.79
CA GLY A 143 4.35 2.85 -18.92
C GLY A 143 3.94 2.90 -20.39
N PHE A 144 2.64 2.80 -20.65
CA PHE A 144 2.13 2.84 -22.01
C PHE A 144 0.82 3.61 -22.08
N GLU A 145 0.51 4.07 -23.29
CA GLU A 145 -0.70 4.81 -23.63
C GLU A 145 -1.34 4.18 -24.87
N LEU A 146 -2.65 3.96 -24.84
CA LEU A 146 -3.42 3.50 -25.99
C LEU A 146 -4.38 4.60 -26.42
N GLY A 147 -3.95 5.38 -27.40
CA GLY A 147 -4.64 6.61 -27.85
C GLY A 147 -3.80 7.84 -27.55
N ARG A 148 -4.43 9.02 -27.51
CA ARG A 148 -3.79 10.30 -27.17
C ARG A 148 -4.74 11.16 -26.34
N PRO A 149 -4.24 11.95 -25.38
CA PRO A 149 -5.08 12.85 -24.61
C PRO A 149 -5.65 13.97 -25.49
N ARG A 150 -6.89 14.37 -25.22
CA ARG A 150 -7.51 15.55 -25.86
C ARG A 150 -6.88 16.85 -25.37
N ASP A 151 -6.58 16.90 -24.07
CA ASP A 151 -5.95 18.01 -23.38
C ASP A 151 -5.35 17.53 -22.04
N GLU A 152 -4.82 18.46 -21.25
CA GLU A 152 -4.19 18.15 -19.97
C GLU A 152 -5.15 17.54 -18.94
N ALA A 153 -6.41 17.98 -18.90
CA ALA A 153 -7.39 17.42 -17.97
C ALA A 153 -7.75 15.97 -18.32
N ASP A 154 -7.79 15.63 -19.61
CA ASP A 154 -7.97 14.25 -20.09
C ASP A 154 -6.72 13.39 -19.80
N ALA A 155 -5.52 13.95 -19.92
CA ALA A 155 -4.27 13.29 -19.55
C ALA A 155 -4.17 13.03 -18.03
N HIS A 156 -4.60 13.99 -17.22
CA HIS A 156 -4.69 13.89 -15.76
C HIS A 156 -5.72 12.83 -15.35
N ARG A 157 -6.91 12.86 -15.97
CA ARG A 157 -7.96 11.85 -15.75
C ARG A 157 -7.44 10.44 -16.03
N ALA A 158 -6.76 10.22 -17.16
CA ALA A 158 -6.20 8.92 -17.51
C ALA A 158 -5.10 8.46 -16.54
N ALA A 159 -4.31 9.38 -15.96
CA ALA A 159 -3.33 9.03 -14.94
C ALA A 159 -4.01 8.55 -13.65
N LEU A 160 -5.07 9.23 -13.21
CA LEU A 160 -5.86 8.82 -12.04
C LEU A 160 -6.56 7.48 -12.29
N GLU A 161 -7.23 7.32 -13.43
CA GLU A 161 -7.92 6.08 -13.80
C GLU A 161 -6.96 4.91 -14.05
N GLY A 162 -5.73 5.19 -14.49
CA GLY A 162 -4.72 4.15 -14.65
C GLY A 162 -4.14 3.64 -13.33
N VAL A 163 -4.26 4.41 -12.24
CA VAL A 163 -3.88 3.97 -10.88
C VAL A 163 -5.04 3.24 -10.18
N ALA A 164 -6.28 3.61 -10.48
CA ALA A 164 -7.50 3.07 -9.86
C ALA A 164 -7.85 1.66 -10.33
#